data_AF-A0A6J0URU7-F1
#
_entry.id   AF-A0A6J0URU7-F1
#
_cell.length_a   1.000
_cell.length_b   1.000
_cell.length_c   1.000
_cell.angle_alpha   90.00
_cell.angle_beta   90.00
_cell.angle_gamma   90.00
#
_symmetry.space_group_name_H-M   'P 1'
#
loop_
_entity.id
_entity.type
_entity.pdbx_description
1 polymer ?
#
loop_
_entity_poly.entity_id
_entity_poly.type
_entity_poly.pdbx_seq_one_letter_code
_entity_poly.pdbx_strand_id
1 'polypeptide(L)'
;MDSTWMPPPPPLFLLLLFWAAFAGSPHQAEGVCVYRGSSFENNTVWKPDSCQECRCHGDFTLCDAVVCKNPRCNVRKGEVLHIAPNACCPKCVSQTEGFCEHEGRVHEHGTEWAGSGCTTCSCVNGKVVCAPKPCPVISCERGEVVAQGACCPQCAGSGEACSFDGQTFQDHEEWRPSRCAKCVCQNGTAECFTASCQPLICNEGENPVVPAGKCCPECVPKSCSVSRRAYE
;
A
#
# COMPACT_ATOMS: atom_id res chain seq x y z
N MET A 1 -25.47 -25.06 70.14
CA MET A 1 -25.26 -26.26 69.31
C MET A 1 -26.62 -26.65 68.78
N ASP A 2 -26.94 -26.22 67.57
CA ASP A 2 -28.18 -26.61 66.90
C ASP A 2 -27.78 -27.22 65.56
N SER A 3 -28.03 -28.51 65.43
CA SER A 3 -27.74 -29.34 64.26
C SER A 3 -29.06 -29.88 63.74
N THR A 4 -29.45 -29.36 62.57
CA THR A 4 -29.95 -30.07 61.38
C THR A 4 -31.08 -31.08 61.55
N TRP A 5 -32.18 -30.94 60.79
CA TRP A 5 -32.78 -32.08 60.06
C TRP A 5 -33.60 -31.57 58.85
N MET A 6 -33.29 -32.11 57.66
CA MET A 6 -33.92 -31.85 56.36
C MET A 6 -35.07 -32.85 56.08
N PRO A 7 -36.12 -32.48 55.33
CA PRO A 7 -37.11 -33.43 54.82
C PRO A 7 -36.75 -34.03 53.43
N PRO A 8 -37.32 -35.20 53.05
CA PRO A 8 -36.93 -36.00 51.88
C PRO A 8 -37.66 -35.59 50.56
N PRO A 9 -37.21 -36.08 49.38
CA PRO A 9 -37.69 -35.62 48.07
C PRO A 9 -38.90 -36.44 47.55
N PRO A 10 -39.71 -35.89 46.63
CA PRO A 10 -40.70 -36.68 45.90
C PRO A 10 -40.11 -37.31 44.62
N PRO A 11 -40.76 -38.37 44.08
CA PRO A 11 -40.15 -39.28 43.12
C PRO A 11 -40.35 -38.87 41.65
N LEU A 12 -39.40 -39.29 40.82
CA LEU A 12 -39.44 -39.21 39.36
C LEU A 12 -40.35 -40.31 38.79
N PHE A 13 -41.32 -39.97 37.92
CA PHE A 13 -41.44 -40.51 36.55
C PHE A 13 -42.72 -39.99 35.83
N LEU A 14 -42.56 -39.68 34.52
CA LEU A 14 -43.56 -39.50 33.44
C LEU A 14 -44.28 -38.13 33.40
N LEU A 15 -44.33 -37.32 32.32
CA LEU A 15 -44.27 -37.57 30.87
C LEU A 15 -44.26 -36.21 30.12
N LEU A 16 -43.62 -36.19 28.94
CA LEU A 16 -43.94 -35.41 27.71
C LEU A 16 -43.47 -33.95 27.53
N LEU A 17 -42.51 -33.81 26.61
CA LEU A 17 -42.44 -32.94 25.40
C LEU A 17 -43.05 -31.53 25.40
N PHE A 18 -42.34 -30.65 24.68
CA PHE A 18 -42.50 -29.19 24.49
C PHE A 18 -41.83 -28.41 25.65
N TRP A 19 -40.76 -27.66 25.42
CA TRP A 19 -40.77 -26.48 24.57
C TRP A 19 -39.53 -26.35 23.67
N ALA A 20 -39.81 -25.76 22.52
CA ALA A 20 -38.89 -25.44 21.46
C ALA A 20 -37.76 -24.50 21.92
N ALA A 21 -36.60 -24.73 21.31
CA ALA A 21 -35.64 -23.73 20.82
C ALA A 21 -35.42 -22.49 21.69
N PHE A 22 -34.34 -22.49 22.46
CA PHE A 22 -33.43 -21.35 22.51
C PHE A 22 -32.00 -21.88 22.58
N ALA A 23 -31.52 -22.44 21.46
CA ALA A 23 -30.13 -22.25 21.13
C ALA A 23 -29.99 -20.74 20.89
N GLY A 24 -29.51 -20.02 21.90
CA GLY A 24 -29.10 -18.64 21.71
C GLY A 24 -27.99 -18.66 20.67
N SER A 25 -28.33 -18.38 19.41
CA SER A 25 -27.34 -17.96 18.43
C SER A 25 -26.59 -16.79 19.06
N PRO A 26 -25.25 -16.76 19.01
CA PRO A 26 -24.58 -15.49 19.23
C PRO A 26 -25.15 -14.57 18.16
N HIS A 27 -25.88 -13.53 18.56
CA HIS A 27 -26.26 -12.44 17.68
C HIS A 27 -24.96 -11.80 17.20
N GLN A 28 -24.34 -12.36 16.16
CA GLN A 28 -23.43 -11.64 15.31
C GLN A 28 -24.31 -10.57 14.69
N ALA A 29 -24.25 -9.35 15.22
CA ALA A 29 -25.03 -8.25 14.67
C ALA A 29 -24.71 -8.16 13.17
N GLU A 30 -25.69 -8.43 12.32
CA GLU A 30 -25.59 -8.15 10.90
C GLU A 30 -25.80 -6.64 10.73
N GLY A 31 -24.89 -5.97 10.03
CA GLY A 31 -24.96 -4.54 9.80
C GLY A 31 -23.81 -4.04 8.94
N VAL A 32 -24.06 -3.01 8.15
CA VAL A 32 -23.07 -2.38 7.28
C VAL A 32 -23.13 -0.88 7.50
N CYS A 33 -22.03 -0.30 7.94
CA CYS A 33 -21.91 1.14 8.13
C CYS A 33 -21.54 1.82 6.82
N VAL A 34 -22.16 2.96 6.52
CA VAL A 34 -21.79 3.78 5.36
C VAL A 34 -21.15 5.07 5.85
N TYR A 35 -19.90 5.30 5.46
CA TYR A 35 -19.15 6.52 5.80
C TYR A 35 -18.56 7.15 4.54
N ARG A 36 -18.96 8.38 4.24
CA ARG A 36 -18.56 9.15 3.04
C ARG A 36 -18.70 8.37 1.72
N GLY A 37 -19.75 7.58 1.60
CA GLY A 37 -20.05 6.77 0.40
C GLY A 37 -19.36 5.41 0.36
N SER A 38 -18.47 5.10 1.31
CA SER A 38 -17.83 3.78 1.45
C SER A 38 -18.58 2.92 2.47
N SER A 39 -18.74 1.64 2.18
CA SER A 39 -19.34 0.64 3.08
C SER A 39 -18.29 -0.05 3.93
N PHE A 40 -18.52 -0.14 5.23
CA PHE A 40 -17.67 -0.77 6.24
C PHE A 40 -18.42 -1.89 6.95
N GLU A 41 -17.77 -3.03 7.14
CA GLU A 41 -18.34 -4.20 7.81
C GLU A 41 -18.57 -3.93 9.31
N ASN A 42 -19.53 -4.63 9.92
CA ASN A 42 -19.78 -4.50 11.35
C ASN A 42 -18.54 -4.84 12.20
N ASN A 43 -18.33 -4.10 13.29
CA ASN A 43 -17.21 -4.18 14.22
C ASN A 43 -15.85 -3.78 13.64
N THR A 44 -15.82 -3.22 12.43
CA THR A 44 -14.60 -2.62 11.89
C THR A 44 -14.29 -1.30 12.59
N VAL A 45 -12.99 -1.00 12.70
CA VAL A 45 -12.47 0.28 13.17
C VAL A 45 -11.55 0.84 12.08
N TRP A 46 -11.75 2.09 11.70
CA TRP A 46 -10.95 2.76 10.68
C TRP A 46 -10.62 4.20 11.08
N LYS A 47 -9.59 4.75 10.44
CA LYS A 47 -9.16 6.14 10.64
C LYS A 47 -9.32 6.91 9.33
N PRO A 48 -10.36 7.75 9.20
CA PRO A 48 -10.55 8.53 7.99
C PRO A 48 -9.51 9.65 7.82
N ASP A 49 -8.88 10.09 8.90
CA ASP A 49 -7.73 10.98 8.93
C ASP A 49 -6.86 10.69 10.16
N SER A 50 -5.81 11.48 10.38
CA SER A 50 -4.89 11.29 11.50
C SER A 50 -5.55 11.49 12.88
N CYS A 51 -6.62 12.29 12.96
CA CYS A 51 -7.25 12.78 14.18
C CYS A 51 -8.63 12.21 14.49
N GLN A 52 -9.14 11.29 13.67
CA GLN A 52 -10.45 10.70 13.86
C GLN A 52 -10.34 9.17 13.82
N GLU A 53 -11.04 8.51 14.74
CA GLU A 53 -11.17 7.06 14.76
C GLU A 53 -12.66 6.72 14.73
N CYS A 54 -13.06 5.92 13.75
CA CYS A 54 -14.44 5.51 13.55
C CYS A 54 -14.58 4.01 13.77
N ARG A 55 -15.69 3.60 14.36
CA ARG A 55 -16.09 2.21 14.56
C ARG A 55 -17.46 1.99 13.95
N CYS A 56 -17.63 0.85 13.29
CA CYS A 56 -18.93 0.35 12.89
C CYS A 56 -19.50 -0.54 14.00
N HIS A 57 -20.72 -0.25 14.45
CA HIS A 57 -21.45 -1.09 15.38
C HIS A 57 -22.91 -1.24 14.93
N GLY A 58 -23.24 -2.43 14.43
CA GLY A 58 -24.48 -2.69 13.68
C GLY A 58 -24.49 -1.84 12.40
N ASP A 59 -25.45 -0.93 12.32
CA ASP A 59 -25.59 0.04 11.23
C ASP A 59 -25.11 1.46 11.61
N PHE A 60 -24.61 1.63 12.84
CA PHE A 60 -24.18 2.93 13.35
C PHE A 60 -22.68 3.15 13.16
N THR A 61 -22.35 4.25 12.51
CA THR A 61 -20.97 4.76 12.48
C THR A 61 -20.75 5.67 13.68
N LEU A 62 -19.85 5.26 14.57
CA LEU A 62 -19.43 6.03 15.73
C LEU A 62 -18.03 6.56 15.46
N CYS A 63 -17.86 7.86 15.33
CA CYS A 63 -16.56 8.48 15.12
C CYS A 63 -16.20 9.37 16.32
N ASP A 64 -15.05 9.07 16.93
CA ASP A 64 -14.50 9.84 18.02
C ASP A 64 -13.25 10.59 17.57
N ALA A 65 -13.13 11.84 18.02
CA ALA A 65 -11.90 12.60 17.81
C ALA A 65 -10.80 12.08 18.74
N VAL A 66 -9.59 11.96 18.22
CA VAL A 66 -8.42 11.58 19.01
C VAL A 66 -8.12 12.69 20.01
N VAL A 67 -8.27 12.38 21.30
CA VAL A 67 -7.95 13.31 22.39
C VAL A 67 -6.48 13.20 22.75
N CYS A 68 -5.73 14.26 22.47
CA CYS A 68 -4.29 14.31 22.74
C CYS A 68 -3.99 14.68 24.20
N LYS A 69 -3.05 13.96 24.81
CA LYS A 69 -2.46 14.34 26.10
C LYS A 69 -1.33 15.35 25.88
N ASN A 70 -1.19 16.33 26.78
CA ASN A 70 -0.06 17.26 26.74
C ASN A 70 1.24 16.53 27.12
N PRO A 71 2.25 16.47 26.22
CA PRO A 71 3.50 15.74 26.45
C PRO A 71 4.45 16.42 27.45
N ARG A 72 4.11 17.61 27.97
CA ARG A 72 4.88 18.35 29.00
C ARG A 72 6.33 18.64 28.57
N CYS A 73 6.48 19.33 27.44
CA CYS A 73 7.80 19.68 26.91
C CYS A 73 8.63 20.51 27.88
N ASN A 74 9.93 20.20 27.93
CA ASN A 74 10.89 20.89 28.75
C ASN A 74 11.33 22.19 28.07
N VAL A 75 10.52 23.24 28.24
CA VAL A 75 10.79 24.59 27.69
C VAL A 75 12.13 25.13 28.17
N ARG A 76 12.60 24.75 29.37
CA ARG A 76 13.92 25.17 29.89
C ARG A 76 15.09 24.54 29.13
N LYS A 77 14.88 23.35 28.55
CA LYS A 77 15.83 22.70 27.64
C LYS A 77 15.61 23.09 26.17
N GLY A 78 14.73 24.06 25.90
CA GLY A 78 14.43 24.51 24.56
C GLY A 78 13.47 23.60 23.80
N GLU A 79 12.71 22.72 24.44
CA GLU A 79 11.73 21.90 23.71
C GLU A 79 10.47 22.69 23.36
N VAL A 80 9.94 22.44 22.17
CA VAL A 80 8.69 23.02 21.66
C VAL A 80 7.71 21.94 21.23
N LEU A 81 6.41 22.27 21.25
CA LEU A 81 5.37 21.39 20.74
C LEU A 81 5.36 21.44 19.21
N HIS A 82 5.50 20.29 18.56
CA HIS A 82 5.47 20.16 17.10
C HIS A 82 4.46 19.08 16.68
N ILE A 83 3.68 19.37 15.64
CA ILE A 83 2.73 18.44 15.02
C ILE A 83 3.25 18.14 13.61
N ALA A 84 3.74 16.91 13.41
CA ALA A 84 4.27 16.49 12.12
C ALA A 84 3.17 16.36 11.05
N PRO A 85 3.51 16.42 9.75
CA PRO A 85 2.57 16.12 8.67
C PRO A 85 1.93 14.75 8.87
N ASN A 86 0.60 14.66 8.71
CA ASN A 86 -0.20 13.45 8.94
C ASN A 86 -0.19 12.90 10.38
N ALA A 87 0.28 13.67 11.37
CA ALA A 87 0.12 13.36 12.78
C ALA A 87 -1.08 14.12 13.37
N CYS A 88 -1.71 13.56 14.40
CA CYS A 88 -2.76 14.27 15.15
C CYS A 88 -2.25 14.96 16.41
N CYS A 89 -1.45 14.25 17.19
CA CYS A 89 -1.02 14.74 18.50
C CYS A 89 0.38 15.36 18.43
N PRO A 90 0.59 16.49 19.15
CA PRO A 90 1.89 17.12 19.22
C PRO A 90 2.89 16.25 19.99
N LYS A 91 4.15 16.33 19.58
CA LYS A 91 5.31 15.77 20.30
C LYS A 91 6.22 16.90 20.73
N CYS A 92 7.07 16.63 21.72
CA CYS A 92 8.14 17.54 22.09
C CYS A 92 9.33 17.31 21.16
N VAL A 93 9.78 18.38 20.51
CA VAL A 93 11.01 18.39 19.71
C VAL A 93 11.94 19.43 20.31
N SER A 94 13.24 19.18 20.30
CA SER A 94 14.17 20.19 20.81
C SER A 94 14.34 21.31 19.79
N GLN A 95 14.31 22.58 20.21
CA GLN A 95 14.72 23.70 19.35
C GLN A 95 16.21 23.60 18.96
N THR A 96 17.00 22.78 19.67
CA THR A 96 18.38 22.44 19.28
C THR A 96 18.46 21.37 18.19
N GLU A 97 17.40 20.57 18.01
CA GLU A 97 17.21 19.68 16.86
C GLU A 97 16.76 20.55 15.69
N GLY A 98 17.66 21.42 15.23
CA GLY A 98 17.36 22.46 14.26
C GLY A 98 16.76 21.90 12.98
N PHE A 99 15.90 22.69 12.35
CA PHE A 99 15.39 22.42 11.01
C PHE A 99 16.44 22.84 9.98
N CYS A 100 16.51 22.10 8.90
CA CYS A 100 17.38 22.42 7.78
C CYS A 100 16.54 22.95 6.62
N GLU A 101 16.86 24.12 6.11
CA GLU A 101 16.30 24.58 4.83
C GLU A 101 17.24 24.17 3.70
N HIS A 102 16.72 23.41 2.73
CA HIS A 102 17.46 22.95 1.56
C HIS A 102 16.58 23.06 0.31
N GLU A 103 17.05 23.77 -0.71
CA GLU A 103 16.34 23.97 -1.99
C GLU A 103 14.88 24.44 -1.81
N GLY A 104 14.62 25.31 -0.82
CA GLY A 104 13.29 25.85 -0.51
C GLY A 104 12.35 24.89 0.24
N ARG A 105 12.87 23.76 0.73
CA ARG A 105 12.14 22.82 1.59
C ARG A 105 12.73 22.80 2.99
N VAL A 106 11.86 22.68 3.98
CA VAL A 106 12.26 22.55 5.39
C VAL A 106 12.27 21.06 5.76
N HIS A 107 13.42 20.59 6.24
CA HIS A 107 13.67 19.23 6.64
C HIS A 107 13.88 19.17 8.16
N GLU A 108 13.25 18.19 8.80
CA GLU A 108 13.38 17.98 10.25
C GLU A 108 14.73 17.34 10.59
N HIS A 109 15.22 17.56 11.81
CA HIS A 109 16.43 16.90 12.29
C HIS A 109 16.32 15.37 12.19
N GLY A 110 17.40 14.71 11.77
CA GLY A 110 17.47 13.27 11.60
C GLY A 110 16.82 12.75 10.32
N THR A 111 16.18 13.62 9.52
CA THR A 111 15.66 13.21 8.21
C THR A 111 16.78 13.07 7.19
N GLU A 112 16.58 12.13 6.26
CA GLU A 112 17.45 11.88 5.11
C GLU A 112 16.61 11.95 3.83
N TRP A 113 17.15 12.56 2.78
CA TRP A 113 16.47 12.73 1.49
C TRP A 113 17.46 12.63 0.32
N ALA A 114 16.93 12.31 -0.86
CA ALA A 114 17.70 12.36 -2.10
C ALA A 114 17.99 13.82 -2.46
N GLY A 115 19.28 14.17 -2.55
CA GLY A 115 19.75 15.48 -2.99
C GLY A 115 19.93 15.56 -4.50
N SER A 116 20.34 16.73 -4.98
CA SER A 116 20.71 16.93 -6.38
C SER A 116 22.05 16.23 -6.69
N GLY A 117 22.23 15.80 -7.95
CA GLY A 117 23.51 15.26 -8.44
C GLY A 117 24.00 14.00 -7.72
N CYS A 118 23.13 13.02 -7.48
CA CYS A 118 23.51 11.73 -6.88
C CYS A 118 24.09 11.82 -5.48
N THR A 119 23.51 12.71 -4.69
CA THR A 119 23.80 12.84 -3.28
C THR A 119 22.63 12.36 -2.45
N THR A 120 22.96 11.94 -1.24
CA THR A 120 22.00 11.76 -0.16
C THR A 120 22.31 12.82 0.88
N CYS A 121 21.30 13.59 1.26
CA CYS A 121 21.40 14.68 2.21
C CYS A 121 20.69 14.32 3.51
N SER A 122 21.23 14.79 4.63
CA SER A 122 20.64 14.61 5.95
C SER A 122 20.67 15.92 6.74
N CYS A 123 19.71 16.07 7.65
CA CYS A 123 19.64 17.23 8.54
C CYS A 123 20.18 16.89 9.92
N VAL A 124 21.36 17.43 10.26
CA VAL A 124 21.99 17.18 11.57
C VAL A 124 22.17 18.51 12.30
N ASN A 125 21.45 18.71 13.40
CA ASN A 125 21.49 19.92 14.23
C ASN A 125 21.32 21.22 13.43
N GLY A 126 20.33 21.27 12.53
CA GLY A 126 20.08 22.44 11.67
C GLY A 126 21.08 22.65 10.54
N LYS A 127 22.02 21.73 10.33
CA LYS A 127 22.95 21.75 9.18
C LYS A 127 22.62 20.65 8.19
N VAL A 128 22.49 21.02 6.92
CA VAL A 128 22.41 20.07 5.81
C VAL A 128 23.80 19.45 5.58
N VAL A 129 23.87 18.13 5.61
CA VAL A 129 25.06 17.36 5.26
C VAL A 129 24.72 16.45 4.10
N CYS A 130 25.31 16.70 2.93
CA CYS A 130 25.13 15.88 1.74
C CYS A 130 26.41 15.07 1.46
N ALA A 131 26.24 13.81 1.11
CA ALA A 131 27.30 12.90 0.70
C ALA A 131 26.93 12.22 -0.62
N PRO A 132 27.90 11.81 -1.45
CA PRO A 132 27.61 11.00 -2.64
C PRO A 132 26.87 9.72 -2.24
N LYS A 133 25.84 9.37 -3.01
CA LYS A 133 25.10 8.13 -2.82
C LYS A 133 26.06 6.95 -3.00
N PRO A 134 26.13 6.00 -2.05
CA PRO A 134 26.97 4.82 -2.22
C PRO A 134 26.42 3.97 -3.37
N CYS A 135 27.30 3.64 -4.31
CA CYS A 135 26.96 2.79 -5.44
C CYS A 135 27.28 1.32 -5.14
N PRO A 136 26.42 0.39 -5.60
CA PRO A 136 26.74 -1.02 -5.50
C PRO A 136 27.97 -1.35 -6.35
N VAL A 137 28.79 -2.26 -5.87
CA VAL A 137 29.85 -2.86 -6.69
C VAL A 137 29.18 -3.85 -7.63
N ILE A 138 29.30 -3.62 -8.94
CA ILE A 138 28.70 -4.46 -9.98
C ILE A 138 29.78 -5.23 -10.74
N SER A 139 29.41 -6.40 -11.24
CA SER A 139 30.18 -7.20 -12.19
C SER A 139 29.26 -7.56 -13.33
N CYS A 140 29.66 -7.23 -14.56
CA CYS A 140 28.82 -7.38 -15.73
C CYS A 140 28.97 -8.76 -16.37
N GLU A 141 27.94 -9.19 -17.11
CA GLU A 141 27.96 -10.47 -17.80
C GLU A 141 28.88 -10.42 -19.04
N ARG A 142 29.12 -11.58 -19.66
CA ARG A 142 29.98 -11.67 -20.84
C ARG A 142 29.35 -10.91 -22.01
N GLY A 143 30.02 -9.87 -22.49
CA GLY A 143 29.55 -9.03 -23.60
C GLY A 143 29.21 -7.60 -23.15
N GLU A 144 29.17 -7.36 -21.85
CA GLU A 144 28.91 -6.04 -21.27
C GLU A 144 30.18 -5.43 -20.65
N VAL A 145 30.19 -4.11 -20.58
CA VAL A 145 31.23 -3.32 -19.91
C VAL A 145 30.61 -2.43 -18.84
N VAL A 146 31.40 -2.13 -17.80
CA VAL A 146 30.99 -1.17 -16.78
C VAL A 146 31.03 0.24 -17.41
N ALA A 147 29.86 0.81 -17.62
CA ALA A 147 29.67 2.17 -18.11
C ALA A 147 29.26 3.11 -16.97
N GLN A 148 29.61 4.39 -17.12
CA GLN A 148 29.17 5.43 -16.20
C GLN A 148 27.69 5.72 -16.45
N GLY A 149 26.81 5.26 -15.56
CA GLY A 149 25.41 5.66 -15.56
C GLY A 149 25.23 7.09 -15.03
N ALA A 150 23.98 7.56 -15.02
CA ALA A 150 23.64 8.90 -14.53
C ALA A 150 24.00 9.14 -13.05
N CYS A 151 24.16 8.05 -12.28
CA CYS A 151 24.38 8.10 -10.84
C CYS A 151 25.39 7.08 -10.33
N CYS A 152 25.12 5.83 -10.68
CA CYS A 152 25.97 4.70 -10.36
C CYS A 152 26.42 4.04 -11.66
N PRO A 153 27.56 3.32 -11.64
CA PRO A 153 27.95 2.50 -12.77
C PRO A 153 26.85 1.50 -13.11
N GLN A 154 26.70 1.22 -14.39
CA GLN A 154 25.74 0.27 -14.94
C GLN A 154 26.45 -0.60 -15.97
N CYS A 155 25.94 -1.80 -16.21
CA CYS A 155 26.40 -2.62 -17.31
C CYS A 155 25.77 -2.11 -18.60
N ALA A 156 26.59 -1.95 -19.62
CA ALA A 156 26.16 -1.59 -20.97
C ALA A 156 26.78 -2.58 -21.95
N GLY A 157 26.04 -2.96 -22.99
CA GLY A 157 26.58 -3.80 -24.05
C GLY A 157 27.77 -3.15 -24.73
N SER A 158 28.73 -3.97 -25.13
CA SER A 158 29.94 -3.54 -25.86
C SER A 158 29.85 -3.81 -27.37
N GLY A 159 28.78 -4.47 -27.81
CA GLY A 159 28.53 -4.80 -29.21
C GLY A 159 27.94 -3.67 -30.04
N GLU A 160 27.61 -3.99 -31.29
CA GLU A 160 27.00 -3.03 -32.20
C GLU A 160 25.55 -2.69 -31.80
N ALA A 161 25.16 -1.43 -32.00
CA ALA A 161 23.79 -1.00 -31.76
C ALA A 161 22.84 -1.56 -32.84
N CYS A 162 21.62 -1.89 -32.44
CA CYS A 162 20.56 -2.36 -33.32
C CYS A 162 19.75 -1.19 -33.86
N SER A 163 19.23 -1.32 -35.10
CA SER A 163 18.20 -0.43 -35.62
C SER A 163 16.87 -1.17 -35.75
N PHE A 164 15.82 -0.66 -35.13
CA PHE A 164 14.48 -1.23 -35.18
C PHE A 164 13.44 -0.10 -35.31
N ASP A 165 12.59 -0.17 -36.34
CA ASP A 165 11.53 0.81 -36.63
C ASP A 165 12.02 2.28 -36.65
N GLY A 166 13.21 2.53 -37.19
CA GLY A 166 13.82 3.86 -37.26
C GLY A 166 14.41 4.37 -35.94
N GLN A 167 14.38 3.57 -34.87
CA GLN A 167 15.03 3.86 -33.59
C GLN A 167 16.32 3.04 -33.46
N THR A 168 17.28 3.54 -32.68
CA THR A 168 18.55 2.87 -32.40
C THR A 168 18.58 2.42 -30.95
N PHE A 169 18.88 1.14 -30.72
CA PHE A 169 18.96 0.51 -29.41
C PHE A 169 20.40 0.03 -29.17
N GLN A 170 20.95 0.31 -28.00
CA GLN A 170 22.30 -0.13 -27.63
C GLN A 170 22.35 -1.65 -27.49
N ASP A 171 23.54 -2.22 -27.60
CA ASP A 171 23.75 -3.64 -27.33
C ASP A 171 23.29 -4.01 -25.91
N HIS A 172 22.62 -5.16 -25.78
CA HIS A 172 21.90 -5.64 -24.59
C HIS A 172 20.70 -4.76 -24.12
N GLU A 173 20.34 -3.70 -24.86
CA GLU A 173 19.14 -2.91 -24.54
C GLU A 173 17.87 -3.70 -24.83
N GLU A 174 16.91 -3.66 -23.89
CA GLU A 174 15.61 -4.29 -24.03
C GLU A 174 14.52 -3.25 -24.28
N TRP A 175 13.63 -3.53 -25.24
CA TRP A 175 12.46 -2.70 -25.51
C TRP A 175 11.21 -3.53 -25.76
N ARG A 176 10.04 -2.87 -25.73
CA ARG A 176 8.74 -3.52 -25.94
C ARG A 176 7.99 -2.85 -27.09
N PRO A 177 8.09 -3.38 -28.33
CA PRO A 177 7.38 -2.81 -29.48
C PRO A 177 5.86 -2.86 -29.34
N SER A 178 5.33 -3.78 -28.53
CA SER A 178 3.91 -3.89 -28.23
C SER A 178 3.69 -4.49 -26.84
N ARG A 179 2.44 -4.51 -26.36
CA ARG A 179 2.09 -5.20 -25.10
C ARG A 179 2.43 -6.69 -25.11
N CYS A 180 2.50 -7.29 -26.30
CA CYS A 180 2.76 -8.71 -26.50
C CYS A 180 4.16 -9.01 -27.03
N ALA A 181 5.02 -8.01 -27.24
CA ALA A 181 6.35 -8.21 -27.79
C ALA A 181 7.41 -7.63 -26.86
N LYS A 182 8.53 -8.32 -26.75
CA LYS A 182 9.76 -7.85 -26.11
C LYS A 182 10.91 -8.14 -27.06
N CYS A 183 11.78 -7.16 -27.27
CA CYS A 183 12.99 -7.34 -28.04
C CYS A 183 14.20 -7.02 -27.19
N VAL A 184 15.34 -7.61 -27.55
CA VAL A 184 16.66 -7.30 -27.00
C VAL A 184 17.64 -7.13 -28.15
N CYS A 185 18.54 -6.17 -28.04
CA CYS A 185 19.61 -6.01 -29.01
C CYS A 185 20.75 -6.96 -28.65
N GLN A 186 21.16 -7.81 -29.58
CA GLN A 186 22.34 -8.65 -29.45
C GLN A 186 23.28 -8.38 -30.62
N ASN A 187 24.32 -7.59 -30.32
CA ASN A 187 25.42 -7.27 -31.21
C ASN A 187 24.97 -6.92 -32.65
N GLY A 188 24.16 -5.87 -32.76
CA GLY A 188 23.62 -5.36 -34.03
C GLY A 188 22.34 -6.05 -34.51
N THR A 189 21.93 -7.16 -33.89
CA THR A 189 20.71 -7.91 -34.26
C THR A 189 19.61 -7.75 -33.21
N ALA A 190 18.44 -7.27 -33.63
CA ALA A 190 17.26 -7.19 -32.76
C ALA A 190 16.59 -8.57 -32.65
N GLU A 191 16.69 -9.21 -31.48
CA GLU A 191 16.01 -10.47 -31.18
C GLU A 191 14.67 -10.20 -30.50
N CYS A 192 13.57 -10.48 -31.19
CA CYS A 192 12.22 -10.19 -30.73
C CYS A 192 11.42 -11.46 -30.40
N PHE A 193 10.78 -11.43 -29.23
CA PHE A 193 9.92 -12.49 -28.72
C PHE A 193 8.48 -11.97 -28.63
N THR A 194 7.56 -12.64 -29.31
CA THR A 194 6.12 -12.36 -29.24
C THR A 194 5.43 -13.38 -28.35
N ALA A 195 4.71 -12.89 -27.34
CA ALA A 195 3.87 -13.72 -26.49
C ALA A 195 2.72 -14.32 -27.29
N SER A 196 2.53 -15.63 -27.14
CA SER A 196 1.35 -16.34 -27.63
C SER A 196 0.42 -16.61 -26.45
N CYS A 197 -0.83 -16.16 -26.56
CA CYS A 197 -1.83 -16.36 -25.53
C CYS A 197 -2.42 -17.77 -25.64
N GLN A 198 -2.63 -18.43 -24.49
CA GLN A 198 -3.34 -19.70 -24.48
C GLN A 198 -4.79 -19.51 -24.94
N PRO A 199 -5.39 -20.49 -25.66
CA PRO A 199 -6.80 -20.46 -25.98
C PRO A 199 -7.66 -20.34 -24.72
N LEU A 200 -8.55 -19.36 -24.68
CA LEU A 200 -9.45 -19.08 -23.56
C LEU A 200 -10.90 -19.25 -24.01
N ILE A 201 -11.67 -20.00 -23.23
CA ILE A 201 -13.12 -20.17 -23.41
C ILE A 201 -13.80 -19.60 -22.16
N CYS A 202 -14.66 -18.61 -22.34
CA CYS A 202 -15.41 -17.98 -21.25
C CYS A 202 -16.73 -18.70 -20.96
N ASN A 203 -17.19 -18.64 -19.70
CA ASN A 203 -18.44 -19.27 -19.31
C ASN A 203 -19.65 -18.48 -19.83
N GLU A 204 -20.83 -19.10 -19.74
CA GLU A 204 -22.09 -18.45 -20.06
C GLU A 204 -22.33 -17.27 -19.10
N GLY A 205 -22.27 -16.04 -19.63
CA GLY A 205 -22.39 -14.82 -18.82
C GLY A 205 -21.13 -13.96 -18.80
N GLU A 206 -20.04 -14.43 -19.40
CA GLU A 206 -18.77 -13.72 -19.53
C GLU A 206 -18.45 -13.39 -20.99
N ASN A 207 -17.61 -12.38 -21.21
CA ASN A 207 -17.03 -12.03 -22.51
C ASN A 207 -15.50 -11.99 -22.40
N PRO A 208 -14.77 -12.46 -23.43
CA PRO A 208 -13.34 -12.25 -23.49
C PRO A 208 -13.05 -10.78 -23.79
N VAL A 209 -12.25 -10.14 -22.95
CA VAL A 209 -11.80 -8.77 -23.13
C VAL A 209 -10.29 -8.73 -22.91
N VAL A 210 -9.55 -7.95 -23.69
CA VAL A 210 -8.13 -7.67 -23.41
C VAL A 210 -8.07 -6.44 -22.51
N PRO A 211 -7.75 -6.57 -21.21
CA PRO A 211 -7.73 -5.40 -20.32
C PRO A 211 -6.67 -4.39 -20.75
N ALA A 212 -6.89 -3.12 -20.42
CA ALA A 212 -5.93 -2.07 -20.72
C ALA A 212 -4.56 -2.39 -20.10
N GLY A 213 -3.50 -2.27 -20.89
CA GLY A 213 -2.14 -2.61 -20.45
C GLY A 213 -1.78 -4.10 -20.50
N LYS A 214 -2.72 -5.01 -20.73
CA LYS A 214 -2.44 -6.46 -20.87
C LYS A 214 -2.26 -6.89 -22.32
N CYS A 215 -1.54 -8.00 -22.51
CA CYS A 215 -1.38 -8.66 -23.79
C CYS A 215 -2.53 -9.63 -24.08
N CYS A 216 -2.84 -10.51 -23.11
CA CYS A 216 -3.77 -11.61 -23.31
C CYS A 216 -5.20 -11.27 -22.86
N PRO A 217 -6.21 -11.89 -23.49
CA PRO A 217 -7.60 -11.72 -23.09
C PRO A 217 -7.88 -12.41 -21.75
N GLU A 218 -8.83 -11.84 -21.01
CA GLU A 218 -9.38 -12.36 -19.77
C GLU A 218 -10.91 -12.38 -19.87
N CYS A 219 -11.56 -13.34 -19.22
CA CYS A 219 -13.01 -13.39 -19.17
C CYS A 219 -13.50 -12.40 -18.12
N VAL A 220 -14.38 -11.49 -18.53
CA VAL A 220 -15.04 -10.53 -17.64
C VAL A 220 -16.56 -10.74 -17.70
N PRO A 221 -17.30 -10.50 -16.61
CA PRO A 221 -18.76 -10.56 -16.64
C PRO A 221 -19.33 -9.63 -17.70
N LYS A 222 -20.37 -10.09 -18.42
CA LYS A 222 -21.10 -9.25 -19.37
C LYS A 222 -21.67 -8.04 -18.62
N SER A 223 -21.25 -6.84 -19.00
CA SER A 223 -21.83 -5.61 -18.47
C SER A 223 -23.22 -5.40 -19.08
N CYS A 224 -24.26 -5.41 -18.24
CA CYS A 224 -25.59 -5.00 -18.64
C CYS A 224 -25.62 -3.48 -18.83
N SER A 225 -25.41 -3.02 -20.08
CA SER A 225 -25.71 -1.63 -20.46
C SER A 225 -27.18 -1.53 -20.84
N VAL A 226 -28.03 -1.25 -19.86
CA VAL A 226 -29.41 -0.81 -20.13
C VAL A 226 -29.36 0.66 -20.53
N SER A 227 -29.47 0.93 -21.83
CA SER A 227 -29.77 2.22 -22.47
C SER A 227 -29.21 3.50 -21.83
N ARG A 228 -28.14 4.06 -22.43
CA ARG A 228 -27.65 5.46 -22.30
C ARG A 228 -27.98 6.17 -20.98
N ARG A 229 -27.23 5.92 -19.90
CA ARG A 229 -26.84 6.99 -18.95
C ARG A 229 -25.48 6.67 -18.35
N ALA A 230 -24.54 7.57 -18.55
CA ALA A 230 -23.37 7.73 -17.69
C ALA A 230 -23.78 8.67 -16.55
N TYR A 231 -23.40 8.34 -15.32
CA TYR A 231 -23.33 9.28 -14.22
C TYR A 231 -21.93 9.19 -13.62
N GLU A 232 -21.32 10.37 -13.45
CA GLU A 232 -20.07 10.59 -12.70
C GLU A 232 -20.21 10.18 -11.22
#